data_AF-A0A3Y9C7R8-F1
#
_entry.id   AF-A0A3Y9C7R8-F1
#
_cell.length_a   1.000
_cell.length_b   1.000
_cell.length_c   1.000
_cell.angle_alpha   90.00
_cell.angle_beta   90.00
_cell.angle_gamma   90.00
#
_symmetry.space_group_name_H-M   'P 1'
#
loop_
_entity.id
_entity.type
_entity.pdbx_description
1 polymer ?
#
loop_
_entity_poly.entity_id
_entity_poly.type
_entity_poly.pdbx_seq_one_letter_code
_entity_poly.pdbx_strand_id
1 'polypeptide(L)'
;MMKKYIARSLIASSVLFAFHASAATSYFEARNDAMGGTGVASSGYGAAPLANPALLTRHAQNDHFSLILPSAGAQLSDPDDISDKADKARDDWNRFDSAVDAASKTGMEQAAASLKNRLQDFRNIHADAQVGVSAVAAVPLDTLPFALSVKSWGTVSVDGRVSDHDMAYLDQVANGTIKPEDVDQNALTSRAFGRAAVITDAGISLAREFETAGRKWSLGLTPKYQRVDLFNYNVSVQDYDKSDFSKDRYHNTKNGLNADIGAYTDLNDNWTLGLVAQ
;
A
#
# COMPACT_ATOMS: atom_id res chain seq x y z
N MET A 1 46.58 -11.21 -17.82
CA MET A 1 45.27 -10.93 -18.48
C MET A 1 44.06 -11.66 -17.86
N MET A 2 44.21 -12.73 -17.07
CA MET A 2 43.07 -13.52 -16.55
C MET A 2 42.22 -12.84 -15.45
N LYS A 3 42.74 -11.88 -14.68
CA LYS A 3 41.98 -11.23 -13.59
C LYS A 3 40.83 -10.32 -14.05
N LYS A 4 40.86 -9.79 -15.29
CA LYS A 4 39.81 -8.88 -15.81
C LYS A 4 38.55 -9.61 -16.28
N TYR A 5 38.64 -10.90 -16.59
CA TYR A 5 37.50 -11.68 -17.10
C TYR A 5 36.63 -12.24 -15.96
N ILE A 6 37.22 -12.57 -14.82
CA ILE A 6 36.48 -13.07 -13.64
C ILE A 6 35.58 -11.96 -13.07
N ALA A 7 36.07 -10.71 -12.99
CA ALA A 7 35.27 -9.57 -12.53
C ALA A 7 34.11 -9.24 -13.48
N ARG A 8 34.28 -9.42 -14.79
CA ARG A 8 33.22 -9.20 -15.80
C ARG A 8 32.18 -10.34 -15.82
N SER A 9 32.60 -11.57 -15.51
CA SER A 9 31.70 -12.73 -15.49
C SER A 9 30.82 -12.79 -14.24
N LEU A 10 31.29 -12.26 -13.10
CA LEU A 10 30.47 -12.14 -11.88
C LEU A 10 29.38 -11.07 -12.01
N ILE A 11 29.68 -9.93 -12.62
CA ILE A 11 28.70 -8.84 -12.85
C ILE A 11 27.60 -9.27 -13.82
N ALA A 12 27.91 -10.11 -14.82
CA ALA A 12 26.95 -10.60 -15.80
C ALA A 12 25.98 -11.66 -15.24
N SER A 13 26.35 -12.41 -14.20
CA SER A 13 25.48 -13.44 -13.60
C SER A 13 24.52 -12.90 -12.54
N SER A 14 24.76 -11.71 -12.00
CA SER A 14 23.90 -11.09 -10.97
C SER A 14 22.70 -10.32 -11.53
N VAL A 15 22.61 -10.09 -12.84
CA VAL A 15 21.54 -9.29 -13.47
C VAL A 15 20.26 -10.11 -13.73
N LEU A 16 20.27 -11.43 -13.52
CA LEU A 16 19.10 -12.30 -13.77
C LEU A 16 18.25 -12.62 -12.53
N PHE A 17 18.61 -12.11 -11.35
CA PHE A 17 17.69 -12.11 -10.22
C PHE A 17 16.85 -10.84 -10.27
N ALA A 18 15.84 -10.83 -11.14
CA ALA A 18 14.70 -9.94 -10.98
C ALA A 18 13.97 -10.37 -9.69
N PHE A 19 14.48 -9.95 -8.53
CA PHE A 19 13.66 -9.89 -7.34
C PHE A 19 12.55 -8.91 -7.68
N HIS A 20 11.34 -9.42 -7.93
CA HIS A 20 10.12 -8.63 -7.81
C HIS A 20 9.94 -8.28 -6.33
N ALA A 21 10.84 -7.45 -5.79
CA ALA A 21 10.56 -6.70 -4.59
C ALA A 21 9.56 -5.64 -5.03
N SER A 22 8.27 -5.97 -4.93
CA SER A 22 7.23 -4.95 -4.87
C SER A 22 7.49 -4.17 -3.58
N ALA A 23 8.39 -3.19 -3.67
CA ALA A 23 8.50 -2.15 -2.67
C ALA A 23 7.39 -1.17 -3.01
N ALA A 24 6.26 -1.28 -2.30
CA ALA A 24 5.29 -0.19 -2.31
C ALA A 24 6.05 1.09 -1.93
N THR A 25 6.04 2.08 -2.82
CA THR A 25 6.65 3.38 -2.56
C THR A 25 5.90 4.00 -1.38
N SER A 26 6.55 4.07 -0.22
CA SER A 26 5.99 4.63 1.02
C SER A 26 6.04 6.17 1.05
N TYR A 27 6.10 6.80 -0.12
CA TYR A 27 6.20 8.24 -0.31
C TYR A 27 5.62 8.60 -1.69
N PHE A 28 5.27 9.88 -1.83
CA PHE A 28 4.93 10.49 -3.11
C PHE A 28 5.86 11.68 -3.34
N GLU A 29 6.43 11.75 -4.54
CA GLU A 29 7.20 12.89 -5.04
C GLU A 29 7.08 12.91 -6.55
N ALA A 30 6.55 14.01 -7.10
CA ALA A 30 6.12 14.09 -8.48
C ALA A 30 7.16 13.65 -9.51
N ARG A 31 8.44 13.98 -9.30
CA ARG A 31 9.52 13.58 -10.23
C ARG A 31 9.83 12.10 -10.11
N ASN A 32 9.99 11.57 -8.90
CA ASN A 32 10.21 10.14 -8.65
C ASN A 32 9.03 9.30 -9.19
N ASP A 33 7.80 9.76 -9.01
CA ASP A 33 6.59 9.08 -9.46
C ASP A 33 6.48 9.11 -10.99
N ALA A 34 6.80 10.25 -11.63
CA ALA A 34 6.87 10.36 -13.08
C ALA A 34 7.97 9.48 -13.71
N MET A 35 9.02 9.16 -12.96
CA MET A 35 10.07 8.21 -13.36
C MET A 35 9.70 6.73 -13.08
N GLY A 36 8.44 6.45 -12.74
CA GLY A 36 7.94 5.10 -12.48
C GLY A 36 8.42 4.50 -11.17
N GLY A 37 8.69 5.33 -10.15
CA GLY A 37 9.10 4.86 -8.81
C GLY A 37 10.57 4.44 -8.71
N THR A 38 11.42 4.84 -9.67
CA THR A 38 12.85 4.47 -9.71
C THR A 38 13.75 5.29 -8.77
N GLY A 39 13.17 5.99 -7.80
CA GLY A 39 13.86 6.97 -6.93
C GLY A 39 15.05 6.41 -6.15
N VAL A 40 15.12 5.10 -5.92
CA VAL A 40 16.27 4.45 -5.24
C VAL A 40 17.60 4.70 -5.95
N ALA A 41 17.58 4.85 -7.28
CA ALA A 41 18.79 5.13 -8.09
C ALA A 41 18.75 6.49 -8.79
N SER A 42 17.56 7.04 -9.06
CA SER A 42 17.39 8.23 -9.91
C SER A 42 16.95 9.50 -9.17
N SER A 43 16.63 9.41 -7.87
CA SER A 43 16.13 10.59 -7.15
C SER A 43 17.17 11.71 -7.10
N GLY A 44 16.69 12.95 -7.20
CA GLY A 44 17.54 14.13 -6.98
C GLY A 44 17.90 14.27 -5.50
N TYR A 45 19.02 14.95 -5.19
CA TYR A 45 19.49 15.10 -3.81
C TYR A 45 18.42 15.68 -2.87
N GLY A 46 17.57 16.59 -3.36
CA GLY A 46 16.49 17.21 -2.58
C GLY A 46 15.38 16.24 -2.14
N ALA A 47 15.17 15.15 -2.88
CA ALA A 47 14.19 14.10 -2.57
C ALA A 47 14.85 12.79 -2.08
N ALA A 48 16.18 12.74 -2.03
CA ALA A 48 16.97 11.59 -1.59
C ALA A 48 16.49 10.99 -0.24
N PRO A 49 16.14 11.78 0.79
CA PRO A 49 15.63 11.26 2.05
C PRO A 49 14.37 10.41 1.95
N LEU A 50 13.56 10.59 0.89
CA LEU A 50 12.34 9.82 0.70
C LEU A 50 12.62 8.43 0.10
N ALA A 51 13.67 8.32 -0.72
CA ALA A 51 13.94 7.15 -1.55
C ALA A 51 15.23 6.40 -1.17
N ASN A 52 16.37 7.10 -1.14
CA ASN A 52 17.68 6.55 -0.82
C ASN A 52 18.59 7.67 -0.28
N PRO A 53 18.94 7.66 1.03
CA PRO A 53 19.73 8.74 1.62
C PRO A 53 21.13 8.89 0.99
N ALA A 54 21.71 7.85 0.38
CA ALA A 54 23.01 7.94 -0.26
C ALA A 54 23.05 8.92 -1.43
N LEU A 55 21.89 9.19 -2.05
CA LEU A 55 21.75 10.16 -3.15
C LEU A 55 21.91 11.62 -2.70
N LEU A 56 21.99 11.91 -1.39
CA LEU A 56 22.33 13.24 -0.89
C LEU A 56 23.70 13.75 -1.38
N THR A 57 24.63 12.83 -1.71
CA THR A 57 25.93 13.19 -2.29
C THR A 57 25.84 13.56 -3.77
N ARG A 58 24.70 13.32 -4.43
CA ARG A 58 24.48 13.59 -5.86
C ARG A 58 23.91 15.00 -6.09
N HIS A 59 24.59 16.00 -5.54
CA HIS A 59 24.29 17.41 -5.74
C HIS A 59 25.30 18.05 -6.70
N ALA A 60 24.90 19.11 -7.39
CA ALA A 60 25.79 19.92 -8.21
C ALA A 60 26.60 20.90 -7.34
N GLN A 61 27.75 21.38 -7.83
CA GLN A 61 28.61 22.31 -7.08
C GLN A 61 27.94 23.67 -6.76
N ASN A 62 26.91 24.03 -7.52
CA ASN A 62 26.13 25.24 -7.33
C ASN A 62 24.83 25.01 -6.55
N ASP A 63 24.58 23.80 -6.07
CA ASP A 63 23.47 23.52 -5.16
C ASP A 63 23.83 24.04 -3.77
N HIS A 64 22.94 24.82 -3.16
CA HIS A 64 23.15 25.40 -1.84
C HIS A 64 22.08 24.97 -0.84
N PHE A 65 20.88 24.64 -1.31
CA PHE A 65 19.74 24.24 -0.50
C PHE A 65 18.64 23.69 -1.39
N SER A 66 17.89 22.70 -0.91
CA SER A 66 16.66 22.22 -1.54
C SER A 66 15.53 22.13 -0.52
N LEU A 67 14.33 22.54 -0.92
CA LEU A 67 13.12 22.44 -0.12
C LEU A 67 11.99 21.85 -0.96
N ILE A 68 11.38 20.79 -0.44
CA ILE A 68 10.13 20.20 -0.92
C ILE A 68 9.09 20.46 0.16
N LEU A 69 8.10 21.31 -0.10
CA LEU A 69 7.07 21.66 0.88
C LEU A 69 5.77 22.17 0.22
N PRO A 70 4.64 21.46 0.37
CA PRO A 70 4.52 20.02 0.57
C PRO A 70 4.69 19.26 -0.76
N SER A 71 5.08 18.00 -0.68
CA SER A 71 4.71 17.03 -1.73
C SER A 71 3.49 16.27 -1.26
N ALA A 72 2.54 16.02 -2.15
CA ALA A 72 1.34 15.26 -1.85
C ALA A 72 0.94 14.42 -3.06
N GLY A 73 0.41 13.23 -2.81
CA GLY A 73 -0.07 12.31 -3.83
C GLY A 73 -1.20 11.42 -3.33
N ALA A 74 -2.00 10.94 -4.26
CA ALA A 74 -3.06 9.98 -4.01
C ALA A 74 -3.19 9.03 -5.20
N GLN A 75 -3.50 7.77 -4.92
CA GLN A 75 -3.77 6.73 -5.90
C GLN A 75 -5.01 5.95 -5.45
N LEU A 76 -5.89 5.62 -6.40
CA LEU A 76 -7.09 4.83 -6.16
C LEU A 76 -7.16 3.75 -7.25
N SER A 77 -7.42 2.53 -6.82
CA SER A 77 -7.61 1.35 -7.67
C SER A 77 -8.88 0.66 -7.22
N ASP A 78 -9.90 0.73 -8.07
CA ASP A 78 -11.18 0.04 -7.89
C ASP A 78 -11.57 -0.62 -9.23
N PRO A 79 -10.90 -1.72 -9.61
CA PRO A 79 -11.23 -2.44 -10.84
C PRO A 79 -12.62 -3.08 -10.82
N ASP A 80 -13.19 -3.26 -9.62
CA ASP A 80 -14.43 -4.01 -9.39
C ASP A 80 -15.66 -3.11 -9.20
N ASP A 81 -15.51 -1.79 -9.16
CA ASP A 81 -16.58 -0.82 -8.87
C ASP A 81 -17.32 -1.18 -7.57
N ILE A 82 -16.55 -1.23 -6.47
CA ILE A 82 -17.02 -1.67 -5.16
C ILE A 82 -18.19 -0.85 -4.66
N SER A 83 -18.20 0.47 -4.91
CA SER A 83 -19.29 1.34 -4.46
C SER A 83 -20.65 0.85 -4.94
N ASP A 84 -20.74 0.53 -6.22
CA ASP A 84 -21.97 0.12 -6.89
C ASP A 84 -22.39 -1.30 -6.47
N LYS A 85 -21.42 -2.21 -6.33
CA LYS A 85 -21.69 -3.60 -5.93
C LYS A 85 -22.10 -3.72 -4.46
N ALA A 86 -21.52 -2.91 -3.57
CA ALA A 86 -21.83 -2.92 -2.14
C ALA A 86 -23.25 -2.39 -1.87
N ASP A 87 -23.65 -1.30 -2.52
CA ASP A 87 -25.00 -0.75 -2.36
C ASP A 87 -26.06 -1.75 -2.87
N LYS A 88 -25.81 -2.42 -4.02
CA LYS A 88 -26.69 -3.48 -4.53
C LYS A 88 -26.74 -4.72 -3.62
N ALA A 89 -25.63 -5.10 -2.99
CA ALA A 89 -25.58 -6.19 -2.01
C ALA A 89 -26.42 -5.90 -0.77
N ARG A 90 -26.37 -4.66 -0.28
CA ARG A 90 -27.21 -4.22 0.84
C ARG A 90 -28.69 -4.20 0.47
N ASP A 91 -29.04 -3.74 -0.72
CA ASP A 91 -30.43 -3.72 -1.18
C ASP A 91 -31.01 -5.13 -1.31
N ASP A 92 -30.26 -6.07 -1.88
CA ASP A 92 -30.68 -7.46 -2.02
C ASP A 92 -30.77 -8.17 -0.66
N TRP A 93 -29.89 -7.82 0.29
CA TRP A 93 -30.01 -8.26 1.69
C TRP A 93 -31.31 -7.76 2.33
N ASN A 94 -31.59 -6.46 2.26
CA ASN A 94 -32.79 -5.87 2.87
C ASN A 94 -34.08 -6.46 2.29
N ARG A 95 -34.09 -6.80 0.99
CA ARG A 95 -35.21 -7.51 0.35
C ARG A 95 -35.38 -8.93 0.88
N PHE A 96 -34.28 -9.66 1.07
CA PHE A 96 -34.30 -10.99 1.65
C PHE A 96 -34.83 -10.96 3.09
N ASP A 97 -34.30 -10.04 3.90
CA ASP A 97 -34.72 -9.79 5.27
C ASP A 97 -36.21 -9.45 5.40
N SER A 98 -36.68 -8.48 4.61
CA SER A 98 -38.10 -8.13 4.58
C SER A 98 -39.01 -9.28 4.14
N ALA A 99 -38.53 -10.18 3.26
CA ALA A 99 -39.30 -11.33 2.80
C ALA A 99 -39.41 -12.42 3.87
N VAL A 100 -38.35 -12.61 4.67
CA VAL A 100 -38.33 -13.49 5.85
C VAL A 100 -39.32 -12.96 6.89
N ASP A 101 -39.25 -11.67 7.23
CA ASP A 101 -40.17 -11.02 8.18
C ASP A 101 -41.64 -11.10 7.76
N ALA A 102 -41.90 -10.98 6.46
CA ALA A 102 -43.25 -11.10 5.90
C ALA A 102 -43.76 -12.55 5.78
N ALA A 103 -42.94 -13.56 6.09
CA ALA A 103 -43.20 -14.98 5.88
C ALA A 103 -43.65 -15.31 4.43
N SER A 104 -43.20 -14.53 3.46
CA SER A 104 -43.59 -14.68 2.05
C SER A 104 -42.73 -15.73 1.37
N LYS A 105 -43.28 -16.94 1.14
CA LYS A 105 -42.55 -18.02 0.47
C LYS A 105 -41.95 -17.60 -0.88
N THR A 106 -42.78 -17.08 -1.78
CA THR A 106 -42.33 -16.66 -3.11
C THR A 106 -41.39 -15.45 -3.04
N GLY A 107 -41.59 -14.57 -2.07
CA GLY A 107 -40.67 -13.44 -1.83
C GLY A 107 -39.29 -13.90 -1.39
N MET A 108 -39.22 -14.85 -0.45
CA MET A 108 -37.97 -15.41 0.05
C MET A 108 -37.20 -16.15 -1.04
N GLU A 109 -37.88 -16.98 -1.84
CA GLU A 109 -37.25 -17.73 -2.94
C GLU A 109 -36.58 -16.77 -3.95
N GLN A 110 -37.28 -15.70 -4.35
CA GLN A 110 -36.78 -14.70 -5.31
C GLN A 110 -35.67 -13.82 -4.72
N ALA A 111 -35.82 -13.40 -3.46
CA ALA A 111 -34.84 -12.56 -2.79
C ALA A 111 -33.55 -13.33 -2.49
N ALA A 112 -33.66 -14.61 -2.10
CA ALA A 112 -32.51 -15.50 -1.90
C ALA A 112 -31.73 -15.72 -3.20
N ALA A 113 -32.41 -15.94 -4.33
CA ALA A 113 -31.75 -16.07 -5.64
C ALA A 113 -31.03 -14.78 -6.06
N SER A 114 -31.66 -13.63 -5.85
CA SER A 114 -31.05 -12.31 -6.12
C SER A 114 -29.82 -12.07 -5.25
N LEU A 115 -29.95 -12.27 -3.93
CA LEU A 115 -28.84 -12.13 -2.99
C LEU A 115 -27.69 -13.10 -3.30
N LYS A 116 -27.99 -14.34 -3.69
CA LYS A 116 -26.99 -15.32 -4.12
C LYS A 116 -26.17 -14.82 -5.31
N ASN A 117 -26.83 -14.37 -6.38
CA ASN A 117 -26.16 -13.83 -7.56
C ASN A 117 -25.32 -12.60 -7.21
N ARG A 118 -25.87 -11.73 -6.34
CA ARG A 118 -25.17 -10.54 -5.88
C ARG A 118 -23.93 -10.86 -5.06
N LEU A 119 -24.00 -11.85 -4.17
CA LEU A 119 -22.83 -12.32 -3.41
C LEU A 119 -21.81 -13.00 -4.33
N GLN A 120 -22.21 -13.64 -5.43
CA GLN A 120 -21.24 -14.12 -6.43
C GLN A 120 -20.47 -12.96 -7.08
N ASP A 121 -21.16 -11.90 -7.48
CA ASP A 121 -20.53 -10.69 -8.02
C ASP A 121 -19.61 -10.00 -7.00
N PHE A 122 -19.93 -10.16 -5.71
CA PHE A 122 -19.15 -9.63 -4.58
C PHE A 122 -18.00 -10.54 -4.16
N ARG A 123 -17.89 -11.74 -4.74
CA ARG A 123 -16.81 -12.67 -4.41
C ARG A 123 -15.50 -12.15 -5.01
N ASN A 124 -14.50 -11.98 -4.15
CA ASN A 124 -13.16 -11.49 -4.51
C ASN A 124 -13.11 -10.04 -5.00
N ILE A 125 -14.09 -9.20 -4.64
CA ILE A 125 -13.97 -7.76 -4.88
C ILE A 125 -12.79 -7.19 -4.09
N HIS A 126 -12.03 -6.33 -4.76
CA HIS A 126 -10.89 -5.63 -4.15
C HIS A 126 -10.83 -4.18 -4.61
N ALA A 127 -10.70 -3.26 -3.67
CA ALA A 127 -10.26 -1.89 -3.96
C ALA A 127 -9.20 -1.46 -2.96
N ASP A 128 -8.26 -0.66 -3.44
CA ASP A 128 -7.22 -0.07 -2.63
C ASP A 128 -7.05 1.42 -2.95
N ALA A 129 -6.71 2.17 -1.93
CA ALA A 129 -6.37 3.57 -2.05
C ALA A 129 -5.09 3.86 -1.27
N GLN A 130 -4.28 4.77 -1.78
CA GLN A 130 -3.06 5.22 -1.15
C GLN A 130 -3.02 6.73 -1.17
N VAL A 131 -2.54 7.33 -0.09
CA VAL A 131 -2.34 8.77 0.01
C VAL A 131 -1.02 9.03 0.70
N GLY A 132 -0.37 10.14 0.38
CA GLY A 132 0.79 10.53 1.16
C GLY A 132 1.14 11.99 0.99
N VAL A 133 1.82 12.50 2.01
CA VAL A 133 2.33 13.86 2.08
C VAL A 133 3.76 13.82 2.61
N SER A 134 4.62 14.70 2.13
CA SER A 134 5.98 14.81 2.63
C SER A 134 6.51 16.24 2.57
N ALA A 135 7.50 16.50 3.42
CA ALA A 135 8.29 17.71 3.44
C ALA A 135 9.76 17.33 3.62
N VAL A 136 10.64 17.95 2.84
CA VAL A 136 12.09 17.69 2.89
C VAL A 136 12.85 19.00 2.79
N ALA A 137 13.84 19.18 3.66
CA ALA A 137 14.83 20.26 3.56
C ALA A 137 16.22 19.64 3.51
N ALA A 138 16.95 19.83 2.40
CA ALA A 138 18.26 19.24 2.18
C ALA A 138 19.34 20.32 2.03
N VAL A 139 20.47 20.10 2.70
CA VAL A 139 21.65 20.96 2.66
C VAL A 139 22.80 20.15 2.04
N PRO A 140 23.19 20.48 0.81
CA PRO A 140 24.37 19.90 0.19
C PRO A 140 25.62 20.45 0.91
N LEU A 141 26.43 19.55 1.45
CA LEU A 141 27.76 19.84 2.00
C LEU A 141 28.76 18.95 1.28
N ASP A 142 29.99 19.42 1.08
CA ASP A 142 31.01 18.67 0.33
C ASP A 142 31.39 17.33 0.98
N THR A 143 31.29 17.23 2.31
CA THR A 143 31.81 16.08 3.07
C THR A 143 30.76 15.23 3.76
N LEU A 144 29.62 15.83 4.12
CA LEU A 144 28.54 15.18 4.86
C LEU A 144 27.22 15.93 4.60
N PRO A 145 26.67 15.88 3.37
CA PRO A 145 25.36 16.45 3.09
C PRO A 145 24.31 15.83 4.04
N PHE A 146 23.34 16.65 4.43
CA PHE A 146 22.29 16.23 5.34
C PHE A 146 20.93 16.75 4.91
N ALA A 147 19.88 16.10 5.40
CA ALA A 147 18.52 16.55 5.18
C ALA A 147 17.60 16.22 6.34
N LEU A 148 16.57 17.03 6.52
CA LEU A 148 15.45 16.77 7.41
C LEU A 148 14.26 16.35 6.55
N SER A 149 13.56 15.30 6.96
CA SER A 149 12.36 14.85 6.25
C SER A 149 11.26 14.46 7.21
N VAL A 150 10.05 14.87 6.89
CA VAL A 150 8.81 14.34 7.49
C VAL A 150 7.97 13.78 6.35
N LYS A 151 7.50 12.54 6.48
CA LYS A 151 6.57 11.94 5.52
C LYS A 151 5.46 11.22 6.26
N SER A 152 4.26 11.27 5.70
CA SER A 152 3.14 10.48 6.15
C SER A 152 2.52 9.82 4.93
N TRP A 153 2.40 8.50 4.94
CA TRP A 153 1.73 7.75 3.88
C TRP A 153 0.67 6.86 4.50
N GLY A 154 -0.42 6.63 3.78
CA GLY A 154 -1.49 5.77 4.21
C GLY A 154 -2.00 4.89 3.08
N THR A 155 -2.40 3.68 3.43
CA THR A 155 -3.12 2.76 2.55
C THR A 155 -4.47 2.42 3.15
N VAL A 156 -5.45 2.22 2.29
CA VAL A 156 -6.76 1.67 2.58
C VAL A 156 -6.99 0.51 1.63
N SER A 157 -7.53 -0.59 2.11
CA SER A 157 -7.96 -1.73 1.30
C SER A 157 -9.34 -2.20 1.75
N VAL A 158 -10.16 -2.57 0.78
CA VAL A 158 -11.49 -3.14 0.99
C VAL A 158 -11.55 -4.48 0.26
N ASP A 159 -11.88 -5.54 0.99
CA ASP A 159 -12.00 -6.89 0.46
C ASP A 159 -13.36 -7.50 0.82
N GLY A 160 -14.03 -8.11 -0.17
CA GLY A 160 -15.23 -8.93 0.06
C GLY A 160 -14.88 -10.41 0.11
N ARG A 161 -15.29 -11.13 1.16
CA ARG A 161 -15.24 -12.60 1.19
C ARG A 161 -16.62 -13.19 1.34
N VAL A 162 -16.99 -13.98 0.34
CA VAL A 162 -18.24 -14.71 0.31
C VAL A 162 -18.00 -16.18 0.61
N SER A 163 -18.79 -16.71 1.55
CA SER A 163 -18.68 -18.09 2.02
C SER A 163 -19.40 -19.04 1.08
N ASP A 164 -18.78 -20.17 0.72
CA ASP A 164 -19.45 -21.21 -0.07
C ASP A 164 -20.64 -21.83 0.70
N HIS A 165 -20.62 -21.77 2.03
CA HIS A 165 -21.75 -22.14 2.87
C HIS A 165 -22.98 -21.26 2.58
N ASP A 166 -22.80 -19.94 2.55
CA ASP A 166 -23.87 -18.98 2.29
C ASP A 166 -24.47 -19.16 0.90
N MET A 167 -23.60 -19.43 -0.08
CA MET A 167 -23.99 -19.73 -1.44
C MET A 167 -24.88 -20.97 -1.54
N ALA A 168 -24.56 -22.02 -0.79
CA ALA A 168 -25.38 -23.23 -0.71
C ALA A 168 -26.67 -23.01 0.09
N TYR A 169 -26.61 -22.25 1.18
CA TYR A 169 -27.76 -21.91 2.01
C TYR A 169 -28.81 -21.13 1.21
N LEU A 170 -28.40 -20.06 0.53
CA LEU A 170 -29.29 -19.24 -0.30
C LEU A 170 -29.86 -20.03 -1.48
N ASP A 171 -29.12 -21.01 -2.02
CA ASP A 171 -29.63 -21.89 -3.06
C ASP A 171 -30.75 -22.81 -2.54
N GLN A 172 -30.59 -23.34 -1.33
CA GLN A 172 -31.61 -24.16 -0.67
C GLN A 172 -32.86 -23.38 -0.28
N VAL A 173 -32.72 -22.09 0.06
CA VAL A 173 -33.87 -21.21 0.25
C VAL A 173 -34.54 -20.89 -1.10
N ALA A 174 -33.75 -20.56 -2.12
CA ALA A 174 -34.25 -20.21 -3.46
C ALA A 174 -35.01 -21.35 -4.16
N ASN A 175 -34.60 -22.61 -3.92
CA ASN A 175 -35.24 -23.79 -4.50
C ASN A 175 -36.34 -24.41 -3.60
N GLY A 176 -36.61 -23.81 -2.44
CA GLY A 176 -37.63 -24.25 -1.49
C GLY A 176 -37.29 -25.52 -0.70
N THR A 177 -36.02 -25.93 -0.66
CA THR A 177 -35.54 -27.04 0.19
C THR A 177 -35.62 -26.65 1.67
N ILE A 178 -35.21 -25.43 2.01
CA ILE A 178 -35.45 -24.83 3.33
C ILE A 178 -36.84 -24.19 3.31
N LYS A 179 -37.67 -24.53 4.28
CA LYS A 179 -39.01 -23.96 4.37
C LYS A 179 -38.94 -22.54 4.93
N PRO A 180 -39.88 -21.65 4.56
CA PRO A 180 -40.01 -20.30 5.10
C PRO A 180 -39.80 -20.18 6.63
N GLU A 181 -40.41 -21.08 7.40
CA GLU A 181 -40.34 -21.11 8.86
C GLU A 181 -38.96 -21.50 9.43
N ASP A 182 -38.10 -22.12 8.61
CA ASP A 182 -36.78 -22.63 8.99
C ASP A 182 -35.64 -21.73 8.46
N VAL A 183 -35.97 -20.60 7.83
CA VAL A 183 -34.96 -19.64 7.36
C VAL A 183 -34.36 -18.90 8.57
N ASP A 184 -33.04 -19.05 8.73
CA ASP A 184 -32.23 -18.39 9.73
C ASP A 184 -31.19 -17.51 9.03
N GLN A 185 -31.39 -16.20 9.11
CA GLN A 185 -30.49 -15.21 8.51
C GLN A 185 -29.13 -15.17 9.19
N ASN A 186 -29.03 -15.64 10.44
CA ASN A 186 -27.76 -15.72 11.17
C ASN A 186 -26.87 -16.85 10.67
N ALA A 187 -27.38 -17.74 9.80
CA ALA A 187 -26.60 -18.77 9.14
C ALA A 187 -25.64 -18.20 8.08
N LEU A 188 -25.84 -16.94 7.65
CA LEU A 188 -25.01 -16.29 6.64
C LEU A 188 -23.74 -15.68 7.27
N THR A 189 -22.58 -16.01 6.70
CA THR A 189 -21.25 -15.82 7.28
C THR A 189 -20.31 -14.96 6.42
N SER A 190 -20.76 -14.48 5.26
CA SER A 190 -20.00 -13.61 4.36
C SER A 190 -19.62 -12.29 5.02
N ARG A 191 -18.43 -11.79 4.71
CA ARG A 191 -17.84 -10.62 5.39
C ARG A 191 -17.22 -9.63 4.41
N ALA A 192 -17.25 -8.36 4.81
CA ALA A 192 -16.45 -7.31 4.19
C ALA A 192 -15.33 -6.90 5.16
N PHE A 193 -14.13 -6.72 4.63
CA PHE A 193 -12.97 -6.28 5.39
C PHE A 193 -12.58 -4.89 4.91
N GLY A 194 -12.48 -3.93 5.83
CA GLY A 194 -11.88 -2.62 5.58
C GLY A 194 -10.61 -2.52 6.42
N ARG A 195 -9.45 -2.32 5.79
CA ARG A 195 -8.17 -2.19 6.49
C ARG A 195 -7.50 -0.91 6.06
N ALA A 196 -6.99 -0.15 7.01
CA ALA A 196 -6.14 0.98 6.71
C ALA A 196 -4.91 0.99 7.60
N ALA A 197 -3.81 1.53 7.07
CA ALA A 197 -2.59 1.77 7.81
C ALA A 197 -2.06 3.15 7.44
N VAL A 198 -1.68 3.94 8.42
CA VAL A 198 -1.02 5.23 8.25
C VAL A 198 0.32 5.17 8.95
N ILE A 199 1.39 5.51 8.24
CA ILE A 199 2.75 5.53 8.76
C ILE A 199 3.28 6.95 8.61
N THR A 200 3.69 7.54 9.73
CA THR A 200 4.33 8.85 9.79
C THR A 200 5.77 8.71 10.26
N ASP A 201 6.71 9.14 9.43
CA ASP A 201 8.14 9.14 9.70
C ASP A 201 8.65 10.59 9.84
N ALA A 202 9.51 10.82 10.82
CA ALA A 202 10.34 12.01 10.94
C ALA A 202 11.81 11.58 11.09
N GLY A 203 12.67 12.01 10.16
CA GLY A 203 14.04 11.51 10.06
C GLY A 203 15.06 12.58 9.69
N ILE A 204 16.31 12.28 10.00
CA ILE A 204 17.48 13.07 9.62
C ILE A 204 18.37 12.19 8.77
N SER A 205 18.55 12.56 7.52
CA SER A 205 19.37 11.82 6.56
C SER A 205 20.77 12.42 6.49
N LEU A 206 21.78 11.57 6.46
CA LEU A 206 23.19 11.93 6.31
C LEU A 206 23.78 11.03 5.23
N ALA A 207 24.68 11.54 4.39
CA ALA A 207 25.40 10.70 3.46
C ALA A 207 26.86 11.10 3.31
N ARG A 208 27.69 10.16 2.85
CA ARG A 208 29.09 10.41 2.55
C ARG A 208 29.51 9.65 1.31
N GLU A 209 30.28 10.33 0.45
CA GLU A 209 30.94 9.73 -0.71
C GLU A 209 32.30 9.18 -0.28
N PHE A 210 32.65 8.03 -0.84
CA PHE A 210 33.91 7.32 -0.69
C PHE A 210 34.47 6.99 -2.07
N GLU A 211 35.77 6.77 -2.12
CA GLU A 211 36.43 6.27 -3.32
C GLU A 211 37.21 5.00 -2.99
N THR A 212 37.07 3.97 -3.82
CA THR A 212 37.84 2.73 -3.68
C THR A 212 38.21 2.21 -5.06
N ALA A 213 39.50 1.96 -5.28
CA ALA A 213 40.03 1.48 -6.55
C ALA A 213 39.61 2.34 -7.77
N GLY A 214 39.55 3.67 -7.61
CA GLY A 214 39.17 4.62 -8.66
C GLY A 214 37.68 4.67 -8.96
N ARG A 215 36.83 4.10 -8.10
CA ARG A 215 35.36 4.15 -8.21
C ARG A 215 34.77 4.88 -7.02
N LYS A 216 33.93 5.88 -7.30
CA LYS A 216 33.15 6.60 -6.30
C LYS A 216 31.89 5.84 -5.94
N TRP A 217 31.58 5.81 -4.66
CA TRP A 217 30.37 5.20 -4.11
C TRP A 217 29.98 5.92 -2.82
N SER A 218 28.68 5.97 -2.53
CA SER A 218 28.16 6.70 -1.38
C SER A 218 27.39 5.78 -0.45
N LEU A 219 27.44 6.10 0.84
CA LEU A 219 26.56 5.53 1.86
C LEU A 219 25.71 6.62 2.47
N GLY A 220 24.44 6.30 2.72
CA GLY A 220 23.52 7.15 3.45
C GLY A 220 22.89 6.42 4.61
N LEU A 221 22.53 7.17 5.64
CA LEU A 221 21.83 6.69 6.82
C LEU A 221 20.75 7.70 7.21
N THR A 222 19.57 7.20 7.55
CA THR A 222 18.47 8.01 8.06
C THR A 222 17.90 7.39 9.33
N PRO A 223 18.41 7.71 10.53
CA PRO A 223 17.65 7.46 11.74
C PRO A 223 16.30 8.19 11.68
N LYS A 224 15.22 7.50 12.02
CA LYS A 224 13.88 8.07 11.99
C LYS A 224 13.03 7.60 13.17
N TYR A 225 12.17 8.50 13.62
CA TYR A 225 11.06 8.22 14.50
C TYR A 225 9.83 7.91 13.67
N GLN A 226 9.23 6.75 13.92
CA GLN A 226 8.10 6.24 13.17
C GLN A 226 6.90 6.04 14.08
N ARG A 227 5.75 6.54 13.64
CA ARG A 227 4.43 6.27 14.21
C ARG A 227 3.63 5.47 13.19
N VAL A 228 3.04 4.36 13.64
CA VAL A 228 2.18 3.49 12.83
C VAL A 228 0.79 3.48 13.47
N ASP A 229 -0.21 3.93 12.72
CA ASP A 229 -1.62 3.87 13.08
C ASP A 229 -2.30 2.81 12.20
N LEU A 230 -2.83 1.76 12.82
CA LEU A 230 -3.52 0.66 12.15
C LEU A 230 -5.02 0.74 12.44
N PHE A 231 -5.83 0.60 11.39
CA PHE A 231 -7.27 0.54 11.44
C PHE A 231 -7.72 -0.79 10.83
N ASN A 232 -8.36 -1.65 11.62
CA ASN A 232 -8.85 -2.94 11.13
C ASN A 232 -10.34 -3.08 11.40
N TYR A 233 -11.14 -2.77 10.38
CA TYR A 233 -12.59 -2.88 10.39
C TYR A 233 -13.00 -4.25 9.81
N ASN A 234 -13.49 -5.14 10.66
CA ASN A 234 -13.91 -6.49 10.30
C ASN A 234 -15.37 -6.66 10.72
N VAL A 235 -16.30 -6.49 9.77
CA VAL A 235 -17.74 -6.55 10.03
C VAL A 235 -18.43 -7.61 9.16
N SER A 236 -19.50 -8.20 9.68
CA SER A 236 -20.40 -9.01 8.86
C SER A 236 -21.08 -8.11 7.83
N VAL A 237 -21.48 -8.64 6.68
CA VAL A 237 -22.24 -7.87 5.68
C VAL A 237 -23.55 -7.32 6.27
N GLN A 238 -24.10 -8.00 7.29
CA GLN A 238 -25.33 -7.63 7.99
C GLN A 238 -25.16 -6.37 8.85
N ASP A 239 -23.94 -6.13 9.36
CA ASP A 239 -23.60 -5.00 10.25
C ASP A 239 -22.91 -3.84 9.52
N TYR A 240 -22.96 -3.80 8.18
CA TYR A 240 -22.28 -2.77 7.39
C TYR A 240 -23.01 -1.41 7.49
N ASP A 241 -22.45 -0.51 8.30
CA ASP A 241 -22.79 0.92 8.32
C ASP A 241 -21.57 1.77 7.91
N LYS A 242 -21.76 2.69 6.94
CA LYS A 242 -20.72 3.61 6.44
C LYS A 242 -20.22 4.58 7.53
N SER A 243 -20.94 4.75 8.64
CA SER A 243 -20.64 5.72 9.70
C SER A 243 -19.72 5.21 10.83
N ASP A 244 -19.46 3.91 10.90
CA ASP A 244 -18.74 3.26 12.01
C ASP A 244 -17.21 3.23 11.87
N PHE A 245 -16.69 3.73 10.75
CA PHE A 245 -15.25 3.79 10.45
C PHE A 245 -14.46 4.73 11.40
N SER A 246 -15.15 5.54 12.22
CA SER A 246 -14.58 6.53 13.13
C SER A 246 -14.50 6.09 14.60
N LYS A 247 -14.93 4.87 14.96
CA LYS A 247 -14.96 4.41 16.37
C LYS A 247 -13.60 3.86 16.82
N ASP A 248 -13.06 4.40 17.92
CA ASP A 248 -11.74 4.11 18.53
C ASP A 248 -11.41 2.62 18.79
N ARG A 249 -12.40 1.71 18.74
CA ARG A 249 -12.24 0.28 19.06
C ARG A 249 -11.45 -0.51 18.01
N TYR A 250 -11.16 0.08 16.85
CA TYR A 250 -10.43 -0.58 15.76
C TYR A 250 -9.07 0.04 15.45
N HIS A 251 -8.61 0.96 16.31
CA HIS A 251 -7.38 1.73 16.14
C HIS A 251 -6.28 1.22 17.07
N ASN A 252 -5.11 0.91 16.51
CA ASN A 252 -3.90 0.64 17.27
C ASN A 252 -2.79 1.60 16.83
N THR A 253 -2.17 2.30 17.78
CA THR A 253 -1.01 3.15 17.53
C THR A 253 0.23 2.52 18.12
N LYS A 254 1.31 2.42 17.34
CA LYS A 254 2.64 2.03 17.82
C LYS A 254 3.68 3.05 17.36
N ASN A 255 4.56 3.41 18.29
CA ASN A 255 5.70 4.27 18.00
C ASN A 255 7.00 3.46 18.10
N GLY A 256 8.00 3.85 17.32
CA GLY A 256 9.29 3.18 17.31
C GLY A 256 10.39 4.04 16.69
N LEU A 257 11.62 3.58 16.87
CA LEU A 257 12.80 4.10 16.18
C LEU A 257 13.29 3.02 15.22
N ASN A 258 13.58 3.41 14.00
CA ASN A 258 14.23 2.59 12.97
C ASN A 258 15.21 3.46 12.18
N ALA A 259 15.82 2.89 11.15
CA ALA A 259 16.75 3.63 10.30
C ALA A 259 16.76 3.08 8.88
N ASP A 260 16.90 3.99 7.91
CA ASP A 260 17.11 3.62 6.51
C ASP A 260 18.60 3.65 6.19
N ILE A 261 19.09 2.67 5.44
CA ILE A 261 20.48 2.60 4.98
C ILE A 261 20.49 2.55 3.46
N GLY A 262 21.22 3.48 2.86
CA GLY A 262 21.34 3.63 1.42
C GLY A 262 22.76 3.40 0.93
N ALA A 263 22.89 2.87 -0.28
CA ALA A 263 24.13 2.86 -1.04
C ALA A 263 23.87 3.32 -2.49
N TYR A 264 24.88 3.96 -3.09
CA TYR A 264 24.82 4.51 -4.44
C TYR A 264 26.18 4.43 -5.13
N THR A 265 26.22 4.12 -6.42
CA THR A 265 27.42 4.26 -7.26
C THR A 265 27.04 4.38 -8.73
N ASP A 266 27.80 5.18 -9.48
CA ASP A 266 27.75 5.16 -10.93
C ASP A 266 28.70 4.07 -11.46
N LEU A 267 28.13 3.11 -12.19
CA LEU A 267 28.89 2.03 -12.78
C LEU A 267 29.70 2.52 -14.00
N ASN A 268 29.06 3.39 -14.80
CA ASN A 268 29.57 4.15 -15.93
C ASN A 268 28.58 5.29 -16.25
N ASP A 269 28.84 6.06 -17.31
CA ASP A 269 28.02 7.22 -17.71
C ASP A 269 26.53 6.93 -17.97
N ASN A 270 26.17 5.66 -18.21
CA ASN A 270 24.81 5.24 -18.56
C ASN A 270 24.15 4.32 -17.51
N TRP A 271 24.91 3.83 -16.53
CA TRP A 271 24.44 2.84 -15.57
C TRP A 271 24.72 3.32 -14.15
N THR A 272 23.64 3.52 -13.41
CA THR A 272 23.66 3.85 -11.98
C THR A 272 23.10 2.67 -11.19
N LEU A 273 23.70 2.38 -10.04
CA LEU A 273 23.20 1.39 -9.10
C LEU A 273 22.86 2.07 -7.77
N GLY A 274 21.63 1.87 -7.30
CA GLY A 274 21.18 2.29 -5.98
C GLY A 274 20.62 1.09 -5.21
N LEU A 275 20.88 1.05 -3.91
CA LEU A 275 20.34 0.05 -2.99
C LEU A 275 19.86 0.76 -1.73
N VAL A 276 18.73 0.34 -1.18
CA VAL A 276 18.21 0.86 0.09
C VAL A 276 17.61 -0.28 0.91
N ALA A 277 17.82 -0.22 2.22
CA ALA A 277 17.11 -1.01 3.22
C ALA A 277 16.37 -0.05 4.14
N GLN A 278 15.07 -0.30 4.39
CA GLN A 278 14.16 0.55 5.17
C GLN A 278 13.39 -0.29 6.20
#